data_AF-A0A0N8RTA4-F1
#
_entry.id   AF-A0A0N8RTA4-F1
#
_cell.length_a   1.000
_cell.length_b   1.000
_cell.length_c   1.000
_cell.angle_alpha   90.00
_cell.angle_beta   90.00
_cell.angle_gamma   90.00
#
_symmetry.space_group_name_H-M   'P 1'
#
loop_
_entity.id
_entity.type
_entity.pdbx_description
1 polymer ?
#
loop_
_entity_poly.entity_id
_entity_poly.type
_entity_poly.pdbx_seq_one_letter_code
_entity_poly.pdbx_strand_id
1 'polypeptide(L)'
;MNTQMKKLLIAKPHIELEKLSLKTSNGESHMRIAVDLADPGPLDQPSDSLLLKSLGEVNAKVVLSKPMIRDLATQQAIREGQTDLKVIAEQAKAAGDMASAMAEMMQLAKVDGDNIVSDLRYADQMVDFNGQKMTVQQFMSNVMGKVGVLGNQ
;
A
#
# COMPACT_ATOMS: atom_id res chain seq x y z
N MET A 1 -22.31 3.75 -23.14
CA MET A 1 -21.13 3.58 -22.26
C MET A 1 -20.77 2.11 -22.03
N ASN A 2 -21.74 1.21 -21.76
CA ASN A 2 -21.47 -0.19 -21.36
C ASN A 2 -20.81 -1.07 -22.43
N THR A 3 -21.06 -0.86 -23.72
CA THR A 3 -20.52 -1.73 -24.80
C THR A 3 -19.00 -1.60 -24.97
N GLN A 4 -18.44 -0.40 -24.79
CA GLN A 4 -16.99 -0.19 -24.91
C GLN A 4 -16.24 -0.77 -23.70
N MET A 5 -16.79 -0.58 -22.50
CA MET A 5 -16.27 -1.21 -21.29
C MET A 5 -16.27 -2.74 -21.39
N LYS A 6 -17.36 -3.33 -21.91
CA LYS A 6 -17.42 -4.78 -22.13
C LYS A 6 -16.31 -5.27 -23.05
N LYS A 7 -16.10 -4.58 -24.18
CA LYS A 7 -15.03 -4.92 -25.13
C LYS A 7 -13.65 -4.83 -24.50
N LEU A 8 -13.42 -3.83 -23.65
CA LEU A 8 -12.18 -3.67 -22.91
C LEU A 8 -11.96 -4.85 -21.95
N LEU A 9 -12.95 -5.20 -21.11
CA LEU A 9 -12.81 -6.28 -20.13
C LEU A 9 -12.66 -7.67 -20.78
N ILE A 10 -13.31 -7.92 -21.92
CA ILE A 10 -13.12 -9.14 -22.72
C ILE A 10 -11.66 -9.28 -23.18
N ALA A 11 -10.99 -8.17 -23.49
CA ALA A 11 -9.58 -8.18 -23.89
C ALA A 11 -8.61 -8.43 -22.71
N LYS A 12 -9.11 -8.53 -21.47
CA LYS A 12 -8.33 -8.81 -20.25
C LYS A 12 -7.07 -7.93 -20.13
N PRO A 13 -7.23 -6.61 -20.13
CA PRO A 13 -6.09 -5.70 -20.13
C PRO A 13 -5.30 -5.84 -18.84
N HIS A 14 -4.00 -5.62 -18.98
CA HIS A 14 -3.05 -5.49 -17.89
C HIS A 14 -2.70 -4.03 -17.68
N ILE A 15 -2.71 -3.56 -16.43
CA ILE A 15 -2.32 -2.20 -16.06
C ILE A 15 -1.28 -2.31 -14.96
N GLU A 16 -0.11 -1.72 -15.18
CA GLU A 16 0.96 -1.73 -14.19
C GLU A 16 1.66 -0.38 -14.04
N LEU A 17 2.12 -0.15 -12.82
CA LEU A 17 3.10 0.84 -12.45
C LEU A 17 4.27 0.06 -11.86
N GLU A 18 5.30 -0.18 -12.67
CA GLU A 18 6.44 -1.02 -12.29
C GLU A 18 7.19 -0.49 -11.07
N LYS A 19 7.43 0.83 -11.02
CA LYS A 19 8.11 1.48 -9.90
C LYS A 19 7.81 2.97 -9.84
N LEU A 20 7.12 3.39 -8.79
CA LEU A 20 7.11 4.77 -8.31
C LEU A 20 8.07 4.89 -7.13
N SER A 21 9.11 5.70 -7.25
CA SER A 21 10.14 5.86 -6.22
C SER A 21 10.20 7.26 -5.65
N LEU A 22 10.34 7.36 -4.33
CA LEU A 22 10.73 8.58 -3.63
C LEU A 22 12.12 8.36 -3.03
N LYS A 23 13.08 9.17 -3.47
CA LYS A 23 14.48 9.07 -3.06
C LYS A 23 14.93 10.31 -2.32
N THR A 24 15.62 10.10 -1.20
CA THR A 24 16.32 11.13 -0.42
C THR A 24 17.82 10.83 -0.41
N SER A 25 18.60 11.63 0.32
CA SER A 25 20.04 11.44 0.42
C SER A 25 20.43 10.10 1.04
N ASN A 26 19.64 9.57 1.98
CA ASN A 26 19.98 8.38 2.75
C ASN A 26 19.06 7.17 2.48
N GLY A 27 18.01 7.31 1.68
CA GLY A 27 17.07 6.20 1.45
C GLY A 27 16.21 6.34 0.20
N GLU A 28 15.58 5.23 -0.19
CA GLU A 28 14.63 5.18 -1.30
C GLU A 28 13.44 4.32 -0.90
N SER A 29 12.25 4.92 -0.97
CA SER A 29 10.99 4.18 -0.86
C SER A 29 10.42 3.97 -2.25
N HIS A 30 9.70 2.87 -2.44
CA HIS A 30 9.11 2.57 -3.73
C HIS A 30 7.79 1.82 -3.60
N MET A 31 6.96 1.99 -4.61
CA MET A 31 5.69 1.31 -4.77
C MET A 31 5.61 0.71 -6.17
N ARG A 32 5.05 -0.48 -6.25
CA ARG A 32 4.61 -1.10 -7.51
C ARG A 32 3.17 -1.57 -7.37
N ILE A 33 2.42 -1.49 -8.45
CA ILE A 33 1.08 -2.06 -8.54
C ILE A 33 0.86 -2.62 -9.94
N ALA A 34 0.29 -3.81 -10.02
CA ALA A 34 -0.12 -4.46 -11.26
C ALA A 34 -1.53 -5.02 -11.07
N VAL A 35 -2.39 -4.81 -12.06
CA VAL A 35 -3.79 -5.22 -12.07
C VAL A 35 -4.08 -5.89 -13.40
N ASP A 36 -4.44 -7.17 -13.33
CA ASP A 36 -5.00 -7.92 -14.44
C ASP A 36 -6.52 -7.89 -14.35
N LEU A 37 -7.16 -7.40 -15.40
CA LEU A 37 -8.62 -7.41 -15.50
C LEU A 37 -9.12 -8.69 -16.18
N ALA A 38 -10.32 -9.11 -15.80
CA ALA A 38 -11.01 -10.28 -16.30
C ALA A 38 -12.34 -9.90 -16.98
N ASP A 39 -12.87 -10.80 -17.80
CA ASP A 39 -14.23 -10.68 -18.32
C ASP A 39 -15.23 -11.06 -17.21
N PRO A 40 -16.04 -10.11 -16.70
CA PRO A 40 -16.99 -10.40 -15.64
C PRO A 40 -18.28 -11.05 -16.16
N GLY A 41 -18.41 -11.23 -17.49
CA GLY A 41 -19.61 -11.72 -18.14
C GLY A 41 -20.66 -10.62 -18.38
N PRO A 42 -21.94 -10.85 -18.03
CA PRO A 42 -22.99 -9.83 -18.17
C PRO A 42 -22.71 -8.59 -17.31
N LEU A 43 -22.90 -7.38 -17.86
CA LEU A 43 -22.62 -6.11 -17.15
C LEU A 43 -23.82 -5.56 -16.37
N ASP A 44 -24.96 -6.26 -16.39
CA ASP A 44 -26.21 -5.94 -15.70
C ASP A 44 -26.25 -6.49 -14.25
N GLN A 45 -25.09 -6.96 -13.75
CA GLN A 45 -24.91 -7.41 -12.37
C GLN A 45 -24.81 -6.21 -11.40
N PRO A 46 -25.05 -6.43 -10.08
CA PRO A 46 -24.77 -5.42 -9.06
C PRO A 46 -23.31 -4.96 -9.11
N SER A 47 -23.09 -3.65 -8.90
CA SER A 47 -21.78 -2.99 -9.06
C SER A 47 -20.65 -3.69 -8.29
N ASP A 48 -20.89 -4.13 -7.07
CA ASP A 48 -19.89 -4.79 -6.23
C ASP A 48 -19.49 -6.16 -6.77
N SER A 49 -20.47 -6.95 -7.23
CA SER A 49 -20.20 -8.23 -7.88
C SER A 49 -19.51 -8.06 -9.22
N LEU A 50 -19.86 -7.00 -9.96
CA LEU A 50 -19.24 -6.69 -11.24
C LEU A 50 -17.76 -6.33 -11.05
N LEU A 51 -17.45 -5.48 -10.07
CA LEU A 51 -16.08 -5.08 -9.75
C LEU A 51 -15.21 -6.29 -9.38
N LEU A 52 -15.66 -7.12 -8.44
CA LEU A 52 -14.88 -8.29 -7.99
C LEU A 52 -14.66 -9.31 -9.12
N LYS A 53 -15.64 -9.52 -10.00
CA LYS A 53 -15.50 -10.42 -11.16
C LYS A 53 -14.66 -9.82 -12.30
N SER A 54 -14.51 -8.49 -12.33
CA SER A 54 -13.68 -7.80 -13.31
C SER A 54 -12.20 -7.81 -12.91
N LEU A 55 -11.88 -8.16 -11.66
CA LEU A 55 -10.50 -8.33 -11.18
C LEU A 55 -10.06 -9.79 -11.37
N GLY A 56 -9.02 -9.99 -12.19
CA GLY A 56 -8.34 -11.28 -12.32
C GLY A 56 -7.30 -11.45 -11.23
N GLU A 57 -6.21 -10.68 -11.33
CA GLU A 57 -5.11 -10.67 -10.36
C GLU A 57 -4.75 -9.23 -9.98
N VAL A 58 -4.40 -9.00 -8.72
CA VAL A 58 -3.84 -7.72 -8.26
C VAL A 58 -2.58 -8.02 -7.47
N ASN A 59 -1.48 -7.39 -7.85
CA ASN A 59 -0.22 -7.43 -7.12
C ASN A 59 0.18 -6.02 -6.75
N ALA A 60 0.30 -5.72 -5.46
CA ALA A 60 0.80 -4.44 -4.99
C ALA A 60 1.89 -4.67 -3.94
N LYS A 61 2.95 -3.86 -4.01
CA LYS A 61 3.99 -3.85 -3.00
C LYS A 61 4.44 -2.44 -2.72
N VAL A 62 4.51 -2.10 -1.45
CA VAL A 62 5.02 -0.83 -0.95
C VAL A 62 6.21 -1.13 -0.05
N VAL A 63 7.30 -0.42 -0.27
CA VAL A 63 8.50 -0.47 0.54
C VAL A 63 8.80 0.95 1.01
N LEU A 64 8.67 1.19 2.31
CA LEU A 64 9.04 2.44 2.95
C LEU A 64 10.39 2.30 3.64
N SER A 65 11.34 3.14 3.29
CA SER A 65 12.68 3.17 3.86
C SER A 65 12.70 4.00 5.14
N LYS A 66 13.16 3.44 6.26
CA LYS A 66 13.33 4.17 7.52
C LYS A 66 14.34 5.32 7.39
N PRO A 67 15.50 5.16 6.70
CA PRO A 67 16.37 6.28 6.36
C PRO A 67 15.65 7.41 5.60
N MET A 68 14.77 7.09 4.65
CA MET A 68 13.98 8.09 3.94
C MET A 68 13.02 8.84 4.88
N ILE A 69 12.32 8.11 5.76
CA ILE A 69 11.44 8.72 6.78
C ILE A 69 12.25 9.64 7.72
N ARG A 70 13.44 9.21 8.14
CA ARG A 70 14.36 10.01 8.96
C ARG A 70 14.75 11.31 8.24
N ASP A 71 15.11 11.22 6.95
CA ASP A 71 15.46 12.40 6.16
C ASP A 71 14.29 13.40 6.09
N LEU A 72 13.07 12.92 5.83
CA LEU A 72 11.89 13.78 5.81
C LEU A 72 11.59 14.41 7.17
N ALA A 73 11.73 13.65 8.25
CA ALA A 73 11.54 14.14 9.62
C ALA A 73 12.61 15.17 10.01
N THR A 74 13.87 14.97 9.63
CA THR A 74 14.95 15.95 9.78
C THR A 74 14.60 17.26 9.08
N GLN A 75 14.18 17.18 7.82
CA GLN A 75 13.80 18.37 7.05
C GLN A 75 12.58 19.07 7.66
N GLN A 76 11.63 18.32 8.23
CA GLN A 76 10.48 18.89 8.94
C GLN A 76 10.91 19.64 10.21
N ALA A 77 11.72 19.03 11.07
CA ALA A 77 12.19 19.65 12.31
C ALA A 77 12.98 20.95 12.06
N ILE A 78 13.83 20.97 11.02
CA ILE A 78 14.55 22.19 10.61
C ILE A 78 13.57 23.29 10.17
N ARG A 79 12.54 22.94 9.39
CA ARG A 79 11.50 23.90 8.98
C ARG A 79 10.69 24.45 10.16
N GLU A 80 10.54 23.66 11.22
CA GLU A 80 9.88 24.07 12.48
C GLU A 80 10.79 24.92 13.38
N GLY A 81 12.02 25.20 12.96
CA GLY A 81 12.96 26.07 13.68
C GLY A 81 13.81 25.34 14.72
N GLN A 82 13.79 24.00 14.74
CA GLN A 82 14.72 23.24 15.57
C GLN A 82 16.15 23.42 15.04
N THR A 83 17.08 23.78 15.93
CA THR A 83 18.49 24.04 15.58
C THR A 83 19.46 23.10 16.28
N ASP A 84 19.02 22.37 17.31
CA ASP A 84 19.85 21.37 17.97
C ASP A 84 19.93 20.08 17.13
N LEU A 85 21.11 19.83 16.56
CA LEU A 85 21.36 18.67 15.70
C LEU A 85 21.14 17.33 16.40
N LYS A 86 21.39 17.24 17.71
CA LYS A 86 21.18 15.99 18.47
C LYS A 86 19.68 15.72 18.60
N VAL A 87 18.91 16.75 18.95
CA VAL A 87 17.45 16.65 19.07
C VAL A 87 16.83 16.29 17.71
N ILE A 88 17.28 16.91 16.62
CA ILE A 88 16.80 16.58 15.26
C ILE A 88 17.07 15.12 14.92
N ALA A 89 18.29 14.63 15.20
CA ALA A 89 18.66 13.25 14.91
C ALA A 89 17.83 12.24 15.71
N GLU A 90 17.60 12.51 17.00
CA GLU A 90 16.77 11.67 17.87
C GLU A 90 15.31 11.65 17.42
N GLN A 91 14.72 12.82 17.10
CA GLN A 91 13.35 12.92 16.59
C GLN A 91 13.18 12.19 15.25
N ALA A 92 14.12 12.38 14.32
CA ALA A 92 14.11 11.71 13.03
C ALA A 92 14.17 10.19 13.20
N LYS A 93 15.08 9.70 14.05
CA LYS A 93 15.18 8.28 14.37
C LYS A 93 13.87 7.75 14.95
N ALA A 94 13.31 8.45 15.93
CA ALA A 94 12.04 8.09 16.56
C ALA A 94 10.91 8.02 15.53
N ALA A 95 10.84 8.93 14.56
CA ALA A 95 9.83 8.90 13.51
C ALA A 95 9.86 7.59 12.70
N GLY A 96 11.05 7.15 12.27
CA GLY A 96 11.20 5.88 11.55
C GLY A 96 10.85 4.65 12.40
N ASP A 97 11.25 4.67 13.67
CA ASP A 97 11.01 3.55 14.59
C ASP A 97 9.53 3.46 14.98
N MET A 98 8.86 4.59 15.24
CA MET A 98 7.41 4.66 15.49
C MET A 98 6.59 4.22 14.27
N ALA A 99 6.95 4.67 13.07
CA ALA A 99 6.28 4.24 11.84
C ALA A 99 6.34 2.72 11.66
N SER A 100 7.51 2.13 11.96
CA SER A 100 7.71 0.68 11.91
C SER A 100 6.84 -0.04 12.93
N ALA A 101 6.91 0.39 14.20
CA ALA A 101 6.17 -0.21 15.29
C ALA A 101 4.66 -0.14 15.06
N MET A 102 4.15 1.00 14.56
CA MET A 102 2.73 1.15 14.24
C MET A 102 2.31 0.23 13.10
N ALA A 103 3.11 0.15 12.03
CA ALA A 103 2.78 -0.69 10.88
C ALA A 103 2.77 -2.18 11.23
N GLU A 104 3.67 -2.64 12.10
CA GLU A 104 3.69 -4.01 12.63
C GLU A 104 2.56 -4.28 13.62
N MET A 105 2.31 -3.36 14.57
CA MET A 105 1.24 -3.46 15.55
C MET A 105 -0.13 -3.58 14.86
N MET A 106 -0.34 -2.80 13.81
CA MET A 106 -1.55 -2.87 12.98
C MET A 106 -1.51 -4.04 11.99
N GLN A 107 -0.41 -4.79 11.90
CA GLN A 107 -0.20 -5.86 10.90
C GLN A 107 -0.46 -5.39 9.47
N LEU A 108 -0.16 -4.13 9.16
CA LEU A 108 -0.26 -3.55 7.82
C LEU A 108 1.02 -3.75 7.02
N ALA A 109 2.14 -3.96 7.70
CA ALA A 109 3.43 -4.23 7.10
C ALA A 109 4.28 -5.12 8.01
N LYS A 110 5.41 -5.56 7.47
CA LYS A 110 6.49 -6.22 8.21
C LYS A 110 7.75 -5.37 8.14
N VAL A 111 8.58 -5.44 9.17
CA VAL A 111 9.93 -4.87 9.10
C VAL A 111 10.88 -5.85 8.42
N ASP A 112 11.59 -5.37 7.41
CA ASP A 112 12.67 -6.06 6.71
C ASP A 112 13.92 -5.18 6.74
N GLY A 113 14.76 -5.39 7.75
CA GLY A 113 15.91 -4.54 8.05
C GLY A 113 15.50 -3.07 8.27
N ASP A 114 15.99 -2.21 7.38
CA ASP A 114 15.69 -0.77 7.37
C ASP A 114 14.42 -0.40 6.60
N ASN A 115 13.64 -1.39 6.16
CA ASN A 115 12.41 -1.18 5.41
C ASN A 115 11.17 -1.63 6.17
N ILE A 116 10.06 -0.95 5.90
CA ILE A 116 8.70 -1.33 6.27
C ILE A 116 8.04 -1.78 4.96
N VAL A 117 7.71 -3.06 4.86
CA VAL A 117 7.25 -3.69 3.62
C VAL A 117 5.81 -4.15 3.76
N SER A 118 4.96 -3.71 2.84
CA SER A 118 3.58 -4.18 2.68
C SER A 118 3.44 -4.84 1.31
N ASP A 119 2.97 -6.08 1.28
CA ASP A 119 2.78 -6.87 0.05
C ASP A 119 1.35 -7.41 0.01
N LEU A 120 0.69 -7.22 -1.12
CA LEU A 120 -0.69 -7.63 -1.37
C LEU A 120 -0.73 -8.39 -2.69
N ARG A 121 -1.23 -9.62 -2.65
CA ARG A 121 -1.62 -10.38 -3.83
C ARG A 121 -3.07 -10.80 -3.72
N TYR A 122 -3.86 -10.51 -4.73
CA TYR A 122 -5.21 -11.02 -4.89
C TYR A 122 -5.26 -11.89 -6.14
N ALA A 123 -5.70 -13.13 -6.00
CA ALA A 123 -6.00 -14.03 -7.11
C ALA A 123 -7.01 -15.08 -6.62
N ASP A 124 -7.82 -15.63 -7.52
CA ASP A 124 -8.77 -16.70 -7.19
C ASP A 124 -9.69 -16.40 -6.00
N GLN A 125 -10.14 -15.13 -5.89
CA GLN A 125 -10.98 -14.62 -4.80
C GLN A 125 -10.34 -14.68 -3.40
N MET A 126 -9.03 -14.92 -3.33
CA MET A 126 -8.25 -14.94 -2.10
C MET A 126 -7.25 -13.80 -2.10
N VAL A 127 -7.05 -13.24 -0.91
CA VAL A 127 -6.04 -12.22 -0.66
C VAL A 127 -4.91 -12.85 0.15
N ASP A 128 -3.68 -12.75 -0.35
CA ASP A 128 -2.46 -12.93 0.41
C ASP A 128 -1.92 -11.55 0.77
N PHE A 129 -2.05 -11.17 2.04
CA PHE A 129 -1.58 -9.88 2.54
C PHE A 129 -0.45 -10.12 3.54
N ASN A 130 0.75 -9.64 3.22
CA ASN A 130 1.95 -9.86 4.01
C ASN A 130 2.18 -11.36 4.33
N GLY A 131 1.90 -12.28 3.41
CA GLY A 131 2.06 -13.72 3.62
C GLY A 131 0.91 -14.39 4.38
N GLN A 132 -0.16 -13.65 4.71
CA GLN A 132 -1.36 -14.17 5.37
C GLN A 132 -2.50 -14.28 4.35
N LYS A 133 -2.95 -15.50 4.09
CA LYS A 133 -4.08 -15.76 3.20
C LYS A 133 -5.42 -15.60 3.92
N MET A 134 -6.33 -14.85 3.31
CA MET A 134 -7.68 -14.57 3.81
C MET A 134 -8.65 -14.31 2.66
N THR A 135 -9.96 -14.31 2.93
CA THR A 135 -10.95 -13.93 1.92
C THR A 135 -10.93 -12.42 1.68
N VAL A 136 -11.47 -11.98 0.54
CA VAL A 136 -11.64 -10.54 0.27
C VAL A 136 -12.44 -9.85 1.37
N GLN A 137 -13.52 -10.48 1.87
CA GLN A 137 -14.31 -9.86 2.95
C GLN A 137 -13.49 -9.71 4.23
N GLN A 138 -12.75 -10.75 4.62
CA GLN A 138 -11.88 -10.69 5.80
C GLN A 138 -10.81 -9.60 5.64
N PHE A 139 -10.18 -9.50 4.47
CA PHE A 139 -9.22 -8.45 4.17
C PHE A 139 -9.84 -7.06 4.32
N MET A 140 -10.99 -6.82 3.69
CA MET A 140 -11.67 -5.51 3.73
C MET A 140 -12.06 -5.13 5.17
N SER A 141 -12.63 -6.06 5.94
CA SER A 141 -12.96 -5.83 7.34
C SER A 141 -11.71 -5.51 8.18
N ASN A 142 -10.63 -6.24 7.96
CA ASN A 142 -9.37 -6.03 8.69
C ASN A 142 -8.76 -4.66 8.35
N VAL A 143 -8.65 -4.31 7.06
CA VAL A 143 -8.02 -3.06 6.63
C VAL A 143 -8.89 -1.85 6.95
N MET A 144 -10.20 -1.87 6.67
CA MET A 144 -11.09 -0.75 7.01
C MET A 144 -11.15 -0.51 8.51
N GLY A 145 -11.19 -1.57 9.33
CA GLY A 145 -11.14 -1.45 10.78
C GLY A 145 -9.85 -0.79 11.28
N LYS A 146 -8.71 -1.09 10.64
CA LYS A 146 -7.39 -0.53 10.96
C LYS A 146 -7.25 0.92 10.52
N VAL A 147 -7.64 1.24 9.28
CA VAL A 147 -7.54 2.60 8.71
C VAL A 147 -8.54 3.56 9.35
N GLY A 148 -9.74 3.10 9.68
CA GLY A 148 -10.75 3.92 10.38
C GLY A 148 -10.30 4.41 11.77
N VAL A 149 -9.43 3.64 12.45
CA VAL A 149 -8.83 4.05 13.74
C VAL A 149 -7.79 5.17 13.59
N LEU A 150 -7.12 5.27 12.43
CA LEU A 150 -6.14 6.32 12.14
C LEU A 150 -6.79 7.63 11.69
N GLY A 151 -7.93 7.57 10.99
CA GLY A 151 -8.62 8.77 10.48
C GLY A 151 -9.44 9.54 11.53
N ASN A 152 -9.64 8.96 12.71
CA ASN A 152 -10.39 9.54 13.83
C ASN A 152 -9.47 10.00 15.00
N GLN A 153 -8.16 10.06 14.78
CA GLN A 153 -7.18 10.59 15.76
C GLN A 153 -6.53 11.88 15.26
#